data_AF-A0A2T9WUK9-F1
#
_entry.id   AF-A0A2T9WUK9-F1
#
_cell.length_a   1.000
_cell.length_b   1.000
_cell.length_c   1.000
_cell.angle_alpha   90.00
_cell.angle_beta   90.00
_cell.angle_gamma   90.00
#
_symmetry.space_group_name_H-M   'P 1'
#
loop_
_entity.id
_entity.type
_entity.pdbx_description
1 polymer ?
#
loop_
_entity_poly.entity_id
_entity_poly.type
_entity_poly.pdbx_seq_one_letter_code
_entity_poly.pdbx_strand_id
1 'polypeptide(L)'
;MVDEDLSELEKMLKRAQIDEEYRGDNKDYLEETKKLYDEILKRAPQAETTLELLLRRINSCDLCDKGEESGVFKASIMSAFREYVEEIDPTKPDYKQKVNSLEYSMLHLSTKLVFTATYITFLEELQNNLRKYDSLKEAYRWTSEYIKSAIRYLLEDPIGHRKRFEEYMQVDKLLSRLLYKK
;
A
#
# COMPACT_ATOMS: atom_id res chain seq x y z
N MET A 1 -8.51 -9.31 -26.81
CA MET A 1 -7.18 -9.72 -27.35
C MET A 1 -6.25 -8.53 -27.19
N VAL A 2 -5.30 -8.44 -26.27
CA VAL A 2 -4.78 -9.30 -25.20
C VAL A 2 -4.30 -8.30 -24.14
N ASP A 3 -4.94 -8.24 -22.97
CA ASP A 3 -4.52 -7.40 -21.83
C ASP A 3 -4.00 -8.27 -20.66
N GLU A 4 -4.01 -9.59 -20.83
CA GLU A 4 -3.58 -10.54 -19.80
C GLU A 4 -2.05 -10.62 -19.65
N ASP A 5 -1.29 -10.22 -20.68
CA ASP A 5 0.18 -10.32 -20.70
C ASP A 5 0.91 -9.11 -20.11
N LEU A 6 0.19 -8.02 -19.78
CA LEU A 6 0.81 -6.82 -19.20
C LEU A 6 0.97 -6.97 -17.68
N SER A 7 2.11 -6.47 -17.18
CA SER A 7 2.30 -6.19 -15.76
C SER A 7 1.22 -5.25 -15.22
N GLU A 8 0.95 -5.29 -13.91
CA GLU A 8 0.01 -4.34 -13.29
C GLU A 8 0.53 -2.90 -13.37
N LEU A 9 1.86 -2.71 -13.40
CA LEU A 9 2.46 -1.40 -13.67
C LEU A 9 2.10 -0.91 -15.07
N GLU A 10 2.30 -1.71 -16.11
CA GLU A 10 1.99 -1.31 -17.48
C GLU A 10 0.51 -0.99 -17.66
N LYS A 11 -0.38 -1.78 -17.07
CA LYS A 11 -1.83 -1.51 -17.06
C LYS A 11 -2.14 -0.16 -16.41
N MET A 12 -1.54 0.13 -15.26
CA MET A 12 -1.66 1.43 -14.58
C MET A 12 -1.20 2.60 -15.46
N LEU A 13 -0.04 2.46 -16.09
CA LEU A 13 0.54 3.52 -16.92
C LEU A 13 -0.29 3.76 -18.18
N LYS A 14 -0.81 2.70 -18.80
CA LYS A 14 -1.74 2.83 -19.94
C LYS A 14 -3.04 3.52 -19.53
N ARG A 15 -3.62 3.17 -18.37
CA ARG A 15 -4.82 3.87 -17.84
C ARG A 15 -4.54 5.37 -17.68
N ALA A 16 -3.40 5.74 -17.08
CA ALA A 16 -3.02 7.14 -16.90
C ALA A 16 -2.75 7.92 -18.21
N GLN A 17 -2.50 7.24 -19.33
CA GLN A 17 -2.38 7.90 -20.64
C GLN A 17 -3.75 8.26 -21.23
N ILE A 18 -4.80 7.51 -20.87
CA ILE A 18 -6.13 7.61 -21.48
C ILE A 18 -7.11 8.36 -20.57
N ASP A 19 -6.96 8.22 -19.25
CA ASP A 19 -7.85 8.75 -18.23
C ASP A 19 -7.15 9.88 -17.44
N GLU A 20 -7.50 11.13 -17.76
CA GLU A 20 -6.90 12.32 -17.14
C GLU A 20 -7.29 12.50 -15.67
N GLU A 21 -8.51 12.13 -15.30
CA GLU A 21 -9.00 12.15 -13.91
C GLU A 21 -8.17 11.17 -13.08
N TYR A 22 -8.04 9.93 -13.55
CA TYR A 22 -7.18 8.93 -12.93
C TYR A 22 -5.73 9.41 -12.81
N ARG A 23 -5.17 9.98 -13.87
CA ARG A 23 -3.79 10.53 -13.87
C ARG A 23 -3.63 11.65 -12.84
N GLY A 24 -4.61 12.54 -12.72
CA GLY A 24 -4.62 13.64 -11.76
C GLY A 24 -4.66 13.14 -10.32
N ASP A 25 -5.67 12.34 -10.00
CA ASP A 25 -5.91 11.81 -8.66
C ASP A 25 -4.78 10.89 -8.17
N ASN A 26 -4.11 10.17 -9.08
CA ASN A 26 -3.11 9.15 -8.74
C ASN A 26 -1.68 9.56 -9.09
N LYS A 27 -1.38 10.85 -9.29
CA LYS A 27 -0.04 11.31 -9.71
C LYS A 27 1.08 10.77 -8.82
N ASP A 28 0.96 10.95 -7.50
CA ASP A 28 1.99 10.52 -6.55
C ASP A 28 2.04 8.99 -6.43
N TYR A 29 0.89 8.32 -6.56
CA TYR A 29 0.83 6.86 -6.59
C TYR A 29 1.58 6.30 -7.81
N LEU A 30 1.38 6.87 -8.99
CA LEU A 30 2.07 6.47 -10.22
C LEU A 30 3.58 6.67 -10.10
N GLU A 31 4.02 7.77 -9.48
CA GLU A 31 5.43 8.07 -9.27
C GLU A 31 6.08 7.11 -8.28
N GLU A 32 5.50 6.93 -7.09
CA GLU A 32 6.06 6.05 -6.06
C GLU A 32 6.02 4.58 -6.47
N THR A 33 5.02 4.15 -7.25
CA THR A 33 4.97 2.78 -7.78
C THR A 33 6.14 2.51 -8.73
N LYS A 34 6.44 3.43 -9.65
CA LYS A 34 7.59 3.28 -10.56
C LYS A 34 8.89 3.18 -9.80
N LYS A 35 9.12 4.08 -8.85
CA LYS A 35 10.32 4.06 -8.00
C LYS A 35 10.45 2.76 -7.22
N LEU A 36 9.35 2.26 -6.66
CA LEU A 36 9.33 0.98 -5.94
C LEU A 36 9.69 -0.19 -6.86
N TYR A 37 9.15 -0.25 -8.08
CA TYR A 37 9.56 -1.26 -9.07
C TYR A 37 11.05 -1.22 -9.34
N ASP A 38 11.59 -0.04 -9.64
CA ASP A 38 13.00 0.13 -9.97
C ASP A 38 13.90 -0.34 -8.80
N GLU A 39 13.55 0.02 -7.57
CA GLU A 39 14.31 -0.41 -6.38
C GLU A 39 14.17 -1.92 -6.10
N ILE A 40 12.99 -2.52 -6.33
CA ILE A 40 12.79 -3.96 -6.19
C ILE A 40 13.62 -4.73 -7.20
N LEU A 41 13.57 -4.37 -8.48
CA LEU A 41 14.37 -5.04 -9.52
C LEU A 41 15.87 -4.97 -9.23
N LYS A 42 16.32 -3.87 -8.61
CA LYS A 42 17.72 -3.66 -8.24
C LYS A 42 18.15 -4.45 -7.01
N ARG A 43 17.32 -4.52 -5.96
CA ARG A 43 17.75 -4.97 -4.61
C ARG A 43 17.09 -6.27 -4.17
N ALA A 44 15.84 -6.49 -4.54
CA ALA A 44 15.05 -7.62 -4.09
C ALA A 44 14.20 -8.19 -5.25
N PRO A 45 14.80 -8.58 -6.38
CA PRO A 45 14.04 -8.99 -7.57
C PRO A 45 13.11 -10.19 -7.32
N GLN A 46 13.38 -10.99 -6.28
CA GLN A 46 12.51 -12.08 -5.87
C GLN A 46 11.10 -11.60 -5.48
N ALA A 47 10.99 -10.36 -4.96
CA ALA A 47 9.73 -9.79 -4.50
C ALA A 47 8.84 -9.24 -5.63
N GLU A 48 9.29 -9.23 -6.89
CA GLU A 48 8.56 -8.65 -8.03
C GLU A 48 7.16 -9.27 -8.19
N THR A 49 7.05 -10.60 -8.16
CA THR A 49 5.74 -11.27 -8.27
C THR A 49 4.81 -10.88 -7.12
N THR A 50 5.34 -10.64 -5.93
CA THR A 50 4.52 -10.23 -4.78
C THR A 50 4.08 -8.77 -4.88
N LEU A 51 4.92 -7.89 -5.44
CA LEU A 51 4.54 -6.52 -5.77
C LEU A 51 3.38 -6.50 -6.77
N GLU A 52 3.42 -7.33 -7.82
CA GLU A 52 2.33 -7.47 -8.79
C GLU A 52 1.01 -7.86 -8.13
N LEU A 53 1.04 -8.80 -7.18
CA LEU A 53 -0.15 -9.19 -6.42
C LEU A 53 -0.72 -8.03 -5.58
N LEU A 54 0.15 -7.25 -4.94
CA LEU A 54 -0.26 -6.07 -4.17
C LEU A 54 -0.89 -5.02 -5.09
N LEU A 55 -0.28 -4.75 -6.24
CA LEU A 55 -0.80 -3.75 -7.19
C LEU A 55 -2.12 -4.17 -7.79
N ARG A 56 -2.27 -5.45 -8.14
CA ARG A 56 -3.58 -5.99 -8.57
C ARG A 56 -4.64 -5.76 -7.50
N ARG A 57 -4.31 -5.97 -6.21
CA ARG A 57 -5.24 -5.68 -5.10
C ARG A 57 -5.59 -4.20 -5.04
N ILE A 58 -4.60 -3.31 -5.10
CA ILE A 58 -4.80 -1.87 -5.03
C ILE A 58 -5.67 -1.39 -6.20
N ASN A 59 -5.35 -1.83 -7.42
CA ASN A 59 -6.00 -1.36 -8.64
C ASN A 59 -7.40 -1.95 -8.87
N SER A 60 -7.75 -3.03 -8.16
CA SER A 60 -9.09 -3.65 -8.18
C SER A 60 -9.98 -3.22 -7.01
N CYS A 61 -9.53 -2.25 -6.19
CA CYS A 61 -10.28 -1.75 -5.04
C CYS A 61 -11.27 -0.66 -5.48
N ASP A 62 -12.52 -1.04 -5.70
CA ASP A 62 -13.59 -0.09 -6.06
C ASP A 62 -13.78 1.00 -5.00
N LEU A 63 -13.59 0.66 -3.72
CA LEU A 63 -13.71 1.59 -2.59
C LEU A 63 -12.69 2.73 -2.65
N CYS A 64 -11.57 2.51 -3.33
CA CYS A 64 -10.47 3.43 -3.43
C CYS A 64 -10.10 3.66 -4.91
N ASP A 65 -11.06 3.67 -5.83
CA ASP A 65 -10.73 3.92 -7.24
C ASP A 65 -10.52 5.41 -7.54
N LYS A 66 -11.19 6.31 -6.80
CA LYS A 66 -11.25 7.74 -7.10
C LYS A 66 -10.96 8.63 -5.88
N GLY A 67 -10.67 9.90 -6.13
CA GLY A 67 -10.45 10.91 -5.10
C GLY A 67 -8.98 11.06 -4.73
N GLU A 68 -8.59 12.30 -4.41
CA GLU A 68 -7.24 12.64 -3.96
C GLU A 68 -6.83 11.80 -2.74
N GLU A 69 -7.74 11.55 -1.81
CA GLU A 69 -7.50 10.73 -0.62
C GLU A 69 -7.09 9.29 -0.98
N SER A 70 -7.65 8.76 -2.06
CA SER A 70 -7.27 7.44 -2.54
C SER A 70 -5.87 7.45 -3.14
N GLY A 71 -5.54 8.45 -3.97
CA GLY A 71 -4.19 8.63 -4.49
C GLY A 71 -3.15 8.74 -3.38
N VAL A 72 -3.44 9.54 -2.36
CA VAL A 72 -2.60 9.71 -1.16
C VAL A 72 -2.43 8.39 -0.41
N PHE A 73 -3.50 7.64 -0.17
CA PHE A 73 -3.44 6.35 0.48
C PHE A 73 -2.54 5.35 -0.28
N LYS A 74 -2.78 5.19 -1.58
CA LYS A 74 -2.01 4.27 -2.43
C LYS A 74 -0.53 4.66 -2.49
N ALA A 75 -0.24 5.95 -2.66
CA ALA A 75 1.12 6.48 -2.65
C ALA A 75 1.82 6.20 -1.31
N SER A 76 1.10 6.31 -0.18
CA SER A 76 1.64 6.04 1.15
C SER A 76 2.08 4.58 1.30
N ILE A 77 1.30 3.62 0.76
CA ILE A 77 1.69 2.20 0.74
C ILE A 77 2.97 2.00 -0.08
N MET A 78 3.00 2.52 -1.31
CA MET A 78 4.16 2.36 -2.19
C MET A 78 5.42 2.97 -1.58
N SER A 79 5.29 4.16 -0.99
CA SER A 79 6.42 4.85 -0.36
C SER A 79 6.96 4.09 0.86
N ALA A 80 6.09 3.51 1.69
CA ALA A 80 6.52 2.70 2.84
C ALA A 80 7.36 1.47 2.41
N PHE A 81 6.93 0.77 1.35
CA PHE A 81 7.70 -0.34 0.81
C PHE A 81 8.99 0.14 0.13
N ARG A 82 8.96 1.25 -0.61
CA ARG A 82 10.15 1.81 -1.26
C ARG A 82 11.23 2.14 -0.23
N GLU A 83 10.86 2.88 0.81
CA GLU A 83 11.78 3.25 1.91
C GLU A 83 12.41 2.01 2.54
N TYR A 84 11.64 0.92 2.75
CA TYR A 84 12.19 -0.33 3.27
C TYR A 84 13.13 -1.04 2.29
N VAL A 85 12.77 -1.10 1.00
CA VAL A 85 13.61 -1.71 -0.05
C VAL A 85 14.94 -0.97 -0.19
N GLU A 86 14.93 0.36 -0.04
CA GLU A 86 16.13 1.20 -0.04
C GLU A 86 17.11 0.88 1.11
N GLU A 87 16.64 0.20 2.17
CA GLU A 87 17.46 -0.28 3.28
C GLU A 87 17.95 -1.73 3.10
N ILE A 88 17.52 -2.41 2.03
CA ILE A 88 17.99 -3.75 1.69
C ILE A 88 19.34 -3.65 0.98
N ASP A 89 20.32 -4.33 1.54
CA ASP A 89 21.67 -4.46 0.99
C ASP A 89 21.97 -5.95 0.75
N PRO A 90 22.12 -6.38 -0.52
CA PRO A 90 22.41 -7.77 -0.88
C PRO A 90 23.70 -8.34 -0.29
N THR A 91 24.59 -7.49 0.21
CA THR A 91 25.87 -7.89 0.81
C THR A 91 25.77 -8.16 2.32
N LYS A 92 24.64 -7.81 2.96
CA LYS A 92 24.47 -7.96 4.42
C LYS A 92 23.92 -9.34 4.80
N PRO A 93 24.29 -9.87 5.97
CA PRO A 93 23.82 -11.19 6.43
C PRO A 93 22.29 -11.30 6.59
N ASP A 94 21.62 -10.19 6.88
CA ASP A 94 20.17 -10.11 7.07
C ASP A 94 19.39 -9.94 5.75
N TYR A 95 20.06 -9.93 4.59
CA TYR A 95 19.45 -9.74 3.27
C TYR A 95 18.22 -10.64 3.06
N LYS A 96 18.40 -11.96 3.25
CA LYS A 96 17.32 -12.94 3.03
C LYS A 96 16.14 -12.71 3.99
N GLN A 97 16.43 -12.31 5.22
CA GLN A 97 15.39 -11.99 6.20
C GLN A 97 14.59 -10.76 5.78
N LYS A 98 15.27 -9.69 5.31
CA LYS A 98 14.58 -8.48 4.83
C LYS A 98 13.74 -8.74 3.58
N VAL A 99 14.26 -9.50 2.61
CA VAL A 99 13.49 -9.87 1.40
C VAL A 99 12.26 -10.71 1.77
N ASN A 100 12.40 -11.72 2.63
CA ASN A 100 11.27 -12.50 3.11
C ASN A 100 10.24 -11.62 3.84
N SER A 101 10.71 -10.62 4.60
CA SER A 101 9.83 -9.73 5.35
C SER A 101 9.05 -8.79 4.44
N LEU A 102 9.70 -8.31 3.38
CA LEU A 102 9.09 -7.55 2.30
C LEU A 102 7.98 -8.35 1.62
N GLU A 103 8.29 -9.56 1.15
CA GLU A 103 7.32 -10.44 0.47
C GLU A 103 6.13 -10.78 1.38
N TYR A 104 6.39 -11.18 2.62
CA TYR A 104 5.31 -11.49 3.56
C TYR A 104 4.38 -10.29 3.76
N SER A 105 4.94 -9.10 3.98
CA SER A 105 4.16 -7.90 4.28
C SER A 105 3.31 -7.45 3.09
N MET A 106 3.86 -7.50 1.87
CA MET A 106 3.11 -7.23 0.64
C MET A 106 1.99 -8.26 0.44
N LEU A 107 2.28 -9.55 0.62
CA LEU A 107 1.27 -10.60 0.48
C LEU A 107 0.16 -10.45 1.52
N HIS A 108 0.52 -10.17 2.77
CA HIS A 108 -0.44 -9.94 3.84
C HIS A 108 -1.37 -8.76 3.51
N LEU A 109 -0.79 -7.62 3.11
CA LEU A 109 -1.55 -6.43 2.73
C LEU A 109 -2.39 -6.62 1.46
N SER A 110 -1.99 -7.51 0.54
CA SER A 110 -2.78 -7.85 -0.66
C SER A 110 -4.04 -8.67 -0.35
N THR A 111 -4.18 -9.17 0.88
CA THR A 111 -5.41 -9.84 1.33
C THR A 111 -6.57 -8.85 1.35
N LYS A 112 -7.69 -9.19 0.70
CA LYS A 112 -8.86 -8.29 0.55
C LYS A 112 -9.31 -7.67 1.88
N LEU A 113 -9.49 -8.50 2.91
CA LEU A 113 -9.96 -8.04 4.22
C LEU A 113 -8.98 -7.04 4.85
N VAL A 114 -7.69 -7.38 4.86
CA VAL A 114 -6.63 -6.53 5.43
C VAL A 114 -6.56 -5.21 4.67
N PHE A 115 -6.48 -5.26 3.34
CA PHE A 115 -6.43 -4.08 2.50
C PHE A 115 -7.61 -3.13 2.75
N THR A 116 -8.84 -3.67 2.75
CA THR A 116 -10.04 -2.88 3.00
C THR A 116 -10.04 -2.28 4.40
N ALA A 117 -9.59 -3.03 5.41
CA ALA A 117 -9.49 -2.53 6.78
C ALA A 117 -8.45 -1.40 6.90
N THR A 118 -7.30 -1.54 6.24
CA THR A 118 -6.27 -0.49 6.15
C THR A 118 -6.83 0.78 5.51
N TYR A 119 -7.58 0.66 4.41
CA TYR A 119 -8.18 1.83 3.75
C TYR A 119 -9.25 2.51 4.61
N ILE A 120 -10.13 1.74 5.26
CA ILE A 120 -11.12 2.29 6.20
C ILE A 120 -10.42 3.01 7.36
N THR A 121 -9.35 2.42 7.90
CA THR A 121 -8.55 3.04 8.95
C THR A 121 -7.91 4.34 8.48
N PHE A 122 -7.37 4.38 7.25
CA PHE A 122 -6.87 5.62 6.66
C PHE A 122 -7.96 6.71 6.59
N LEU A 123 -9.17 6.38 6.18
CA LEU A 123 -10.28 7.35 6.14
C LEU A 123 -10.72 7.81 7.54
N GLU A 124 -10.78 6.91 8.52
CA GLU A 124 -11.08 7.26 9.92
C GLU A 124 -10.00 8.20 10.48
N GLU A 125 -8.72 7.92 10.24
CA GLU A 125 -7.60 8.78 10.65
C GLU A 125 -7.59 10.13 9.91
N LEU A 126 -7.90 10.15 8.62
CA LEU A 126 -8.04 11.38 7.86
C LEU A 126 -9.14 12.26 8.45
N GLN A 127 -10.30 11.68 8.76
CA GLN A 127 -11.41 12.40 9.40
C GLN A 127 -11.01 12.95 10.76
N ASN A 128 -10.25 12.20 11.56
CA ASN A 128 -9.73 12.67 12.84
C ASN A 128 -8.75 13.83 12.66
N ASN A 129 -7.85 13.74 11.68
CA ASN A 129 -6.85 14.77 11.41
C ASN A 129 -7.46 16.05 10.82
N LEU A 130 -8.52 15.94 10.02
CA LEU A 130 -9.30 17.09 9.54
C LEU A 130 -9.96 17.88 10.68
N ARG A 131 -10.18 17.27 11.85
CA ARG A 131 -10.65 17.97 13.05
C ARG A 131 -9.54 18.60 13.88
N LYS A 132 -8.28 18.19 13.65
CA LYS A 132 -7.11 18.62 14.42
C LYS A 132 -6.28 19.69 13.72
N TYR A 133 -6.25 19.65 12.39
CA TYR A 133 -5.42 20.54 11.57
C TYR A 133 -6.30 21.44 10.70
N ASP A 134 -5.86 22.69 10.55
CA ASP A 134 -6.57 23.70 9.76
C ASP A 134 -6.39 23.52 8.24
N SER A 135 -5.57 22.56 7.83
CA SER A 135 -5.10 22.35 6.46
C SER A 135 -5.35 20.90 6.02
N LEU A 136 -6.05 20.73 4.90
CA LEU A 136 -6.23 19.44 4.25
C LEU A 136 -4.90 18.77 3.93
N LYS A 137 -3.91 19.55 3.47
CA LYS A 137 -2.55 19.07 3.19
C LYS A 137 -1.87 18.52 4.44
N GLU A 138 -2.05 19.16 5.59
CA GLU A 138 -1.49 18.65 6.84
C GLU A 138 -2.22 17.40 7.33
N ALA A 139 -3.54 17.37 7.18
CA ALA A 139 -4.33 16.19 7.51
C ALA A 139 -3.90 14.98 6.66
N TYR A 140 -3.71 15.15 5.36
CA TYR A 140 -3.17 14.11 4.49
C TYR A 140 -1.77 13.68 4.92
N ARG A 141 -0.83 14.62 5.12
CA ARG A 141 0.54 14.30 5.55
C ARG A 141 0.55 13.42 6.80
N TRP A 142 -0.17 13.81 7.85
CA TRP A 142 -0.18 13.06 9.10
C TRP A 142 -0.86 11.69 8.97
N THR A 143 -1.90 11.59 8.15
CA THR A 143 -2.58 10.31 7.88
C THR A 143 -1.68 9.36 7.08
N SER A 144 -0.98 9.88 6.07
CA SER A 144 0.03 9.13 5.31
C SER A 144 1.14 8.60 6.19
N GLU A 145 1.70 9.42 7.08
CA GLU A 145 2.76 8.99 7.99
C GLU A 145 2.29 7.93 8.99
N TYR A 146 1.02 7.98 9.42
CA TYR A 146 0.42 6.92 10.23
C TYR A 146 0.40 5.58 9.48
N ILE A 147 -0.09 5.56 8.23
CA ILE A 147 -0.13 4.34 7.42
C ILE A 147 1.27 3.82 7.10
N LYS A 148 2.19 4.72 6.71
CA LYS A 148 3.59 4.35 6.45
C LYS A 148 4.22 3.71 7.68
N SER A 149 4.04 4.31 8.86
CA SER A 149 4.58 3.79 10.12
C SER A 149 4.00 2.42 10.47
N ALA A 150 2.70 2.20 10.25
CA ALA A 150 2.06 0.90 10.48
C ALA A 150 2.60 -0.18 9.54
N ILE A 151 2.79 0.13 8.25
CA ILE A 151 3.37 -0.80 7.28
C ILE A 151 4.84 -1.08 7.60
N ARG A 152 5.61 -0.05 7.97
CA ARG A 152 7.00 -0.20 8.42
C ARG A 152 7.10 -1.10 9.65
N TYR A 153 6.20 -0.91 10.62
CA TYR A 153 6.12 -1.79 11.79
C TYR A 153 5.89 -3.26 11.39
N LEU A 154 4.99 -3.53 10.43
CA LEU A 154 4.80 -4.89 9.90
C LEU A 154 6.08 -5.41 9.20
N LEU A 155 6.76 -4.58 8.44
CA LEU A 155 7.99 -4.95 7.70
C LEU A 155 9.18 -5.30 8.59
N GLU A 156 9.26 -4.74 9.80
CA GLU A 156 10.36 -4.99 10.75
C GLU A 156 10.31 -6.39 11.37
N ASP A 157 9.11 -6.90 11.67
CA ASP A 157 8.90 -8.29 12.14
C ASP A 157 7.49 -8.77 11.73
N PRO A 158 7.32 -9.27 10.49
CA PRO A 158 5.99 -9.57 9.97
C PRO A 158 5.26 -10.69 10.72
N ILE A 159 5.99 -11.57 11.41
CA ILE A 159 5.37 -12.65 12.18
C ILE A 159 4.96 -12.12 13.56
N GLY A 160 5.87 -11.45 14.28
CA GLY A 160 5.61 -10.93 15.62
C GLY A 160 4.67 -9.73 15.65
N HIS A 161 4.69 -8.88 14.62
CA HIS A 161 3.93 -7.64 14.56
C HIS A 161 2.56 -7.77 13.88
N ARG A 162 2.29 -8.88 13.18
CA ARG A 162 1.06 -9.07 12.41
C ARG A 162 -0.21 -8.81 13.23
N LYS A 163 -0.35 -9.45 14.38
CA LYS A 163 -1.57 -9.33 15.19
C LYS A 163 -1.83 -7.87 15.58
N ARG A 164 -0.77 -7.17 16.00
CA ARG A 164 -0.87 -5.78 16.43
C ARG A 164 -1.14 -4.84 15.25
N PHE A 165 -0.56 -5.12 14.08
CA PHE A 165 -0.90 -4.43 12.84
C PHE A 165 -2.40 -4.61 12.50
N GLU A 166 -2.91 -5.84 12.54
CA GLU A 166 -4.32 -6.15 12.29
C GLU A 166 -5.25 -5.46 13.31
N GLU A 167 -4.83 -5.35 14.58
CA GLU A 167 -5.53 -4.59 15.62
C GLU A 167 -5.57 -3.08 15.28
N TYR A 168 -4.43 -2.49 14.89
CA TYR A 168 -4.36 -1.08 14.48
C TYR A 168 -5.19 -0.79 13.23
N MET A 169 -5.23 -1.71 12.26
CA MET A 169 -6.06 -1.61 11.06
C MET A 169 -7.51 -2.04 11.30
N GLN A 170 -7.86 -2.42 12.53
CA GLN A 170 -9.21 -2.80 12.95
C GLN A 170 -9.82 -3.93 12.09
N VAL A 171 -8.98 -4.91 11.70
CA VAL A 171 -9.38 -6.04 10.83
C VAL A 171 -10.53 -6.84 11.44
N ASP A 172 -10.46 -7.15 12.74
CA ASP A 172 -11.50 -7.91 13.45
C ASP A 172 -12.83 -7.16 13.57
N LYS A 173 -12.78 -5.82 13.72
CA LYS A 173 -13.97 -4.96 13.72
C LYS A 173 -14.68 -5.04 12.37
N LEU A 174 -13.92 -5.00 11.27
CA LEU A 174 -14.48 -5.16 9.92
C LEU A 174 -15.03 -6.56 9.70
N LEU A 175 -14.29 -7.61 10.08
CA LEU A 175 -14.72 -9.00 9.96
C LEU A 175 -16.03 -9.24 10.72
N SER A 176 -16.13 -8.74 11.95
CA SER A 176 -17.34 -8.85 12.76
C SER A 176 -18.55 -8.17 12.08
N ARG A 177 -18.36 -6.99 11.49
CA ARG A 177 -19.42 -6.29 10.74
C ARG A 177 -19.86 -7.06 9.49
N LEU A 178 -18.97 -7.82 8.85
CA LEU A 178 -19.30 -8.63 7.67
C LEU A 178 -20.03 -9.92 8.06
N LEU A 179 -19.64 -10.56 9.16
CA LEU A 179 -20.22 -11.83 9.61
C LEU A 179 -21.56 -11.67 10.35
N TYR A 180 -21.77 -10.55 11.04
CA TYR A 180 -22.93 -10.34 11.92
C TYR A 180 -23.93 -9.29 11.43
N LYS A 181 -23.83 -8.85 10.17
CA LYS A 181 -24.91 -8.13 9.49
C LYS A 181 -26.09 -9.09 9.25
N LYS A 182 -27.02 -9.14 10.21
CA LYS A 182 -28.41 -9.57 10.01
C LYS A 182 -29.27 -8.38 9.62
#